data_AF-A0A1G1LQF6-F1
#
_entry.id   AF-A0A1G1LQF6-F1
#
_cell.length_a   1.000
_cell.length_b   1.000
_cell.length_c   1.000
_cell.angle_alpha   90.00
_cell.angle_beta   90.00
_cell.angle_gamma   90.00
#
_symmetry.space_group_name_H-M   'P 1'
#
loop_
_entity.id
_entity.type
_entity.pdbx_description
1 polymer ?
#
loop_
_entity_poly.entity_id
_entity_poly.type
_entity_poly.pdbx_seq_one_letter_code
_entity_poly.pdbx_strand_id
1 'polypeptide(L)' 'MSGWRTFRPVLNPELCNGCWLCFANCPEGAITIKPDGKPAIYYPHCKGCLDCVEVCPTDAMTVQRETEAATNG' A
#
# COMPACT_ATOMS: atom_id res chain seq x y z
N MET A 1 13.17 -13.39 -5.33
CA MET A 1 13.54 -12.23 -4.48
C MET A 1 13.86 -11.08 -5.42
N SER A 2 12.89 -10.22 -5.74
CA SER A 2 13.08 -9.10 -6.68
C SER A 2 12.67 -7.82 -5.96
N GLY A 3 13.53 -7.35 -5.04
CA GLY A 3 13.27 -6.18 -4.21
C GLY A 3 14.05 -4.98 -4.72
N TRP A 4 13.59 -4.35 -5.80
CA TRP A 4 14.20 -3.11 -6.32
C TRP A 4 13.75 -1.86 -5.54
N ARG A 5 12.74 -1.98 -4.67
CA ARG A 5 12.15 -0.85 -3.96
C ARG A 5 12.95 -0.49 -2.72
N THR A 6 13.18 0.80 -2.53
CA THR A 6 13.71 1.34 -1.26
C THR A 6 12.59 1.52 -0.21
N PHE A 7 11.38 1.85 -0.66
CA PHE A 7 10.23 2.13 0.20
C PHE A 7 8.97 1.39 -0.26
N ARG A 8 8.03 1.20 0.67
CA ARG A 8 6.72 0.62 0.41
C ARG A 8 5.62 1.38 1.19
N PRO A 9 4.38 1.39 0.68
CA PRO A 9 3.23 1.83 1.44
C PRO A 9 2.82 0.77 2.47
N VAL A 10 2.33 1.19 3.63
CA VAL A 10 1.77 0.33 4.68
C VAL A 10 0.44 0.90 5.14
N LEU A 11 -0.59 0.06 5.14
CA LEU A 11 -1.94 0.42 5.56
C LEU A 11 -2.09 0.28 7.08
N ASN A 12 -2.58 1.33 7.73
CA ASN A 12 -3.22 1.29 9.04
C ASN A 12 -4.74 1.11 8.85
N PRO A 13 -5.31 -0.07 9.12
CA PRO A 13 -6.73 -0.34 8.87
C PRO A 13 -7.66 0.47 9.78
N GLU A 14 -7.21 0.89 10.96
CA GLU A 14 -8.01 1.66 11.93
C GLU A 14 -8.30 3.09 11.45
N LEU A 15 -7.39 3.67 10.67
CA LEU A 15 -7.55 5.01 10.08
C LEU A 15 -8.22 4.97 8.71
N CYS A 16 -8.31 3.80 8.09
CA CYS A 16 -8.85 3.66 6.75
C CYS A 16 -10.38 3.80 6.77
N ASN A 17 -10.95 4.70 5.97
CA ASN A 17 -12.40 4.85 5.85
C ASN A 17 -13.02 4.06 4.67
N GLY A 18 -12.22 3.33 3.88
CA GLY A 18 -12.71 2.56 2.74
C GLY A 18 -13.10 3.40 1.50
N CYS A 19 -12.52 4.59 1.31
CA CYS A 19 -12.79 5.43 0.14
C CYS A 19 -12.22 4.90 -1.20
N TRP A 20 -11.32 3.92 -1.15
CA TRP A 20 -10.70 3.26 -2.31
C TRP A 20 -9.89 4.14 -3.27
N LEU A 21 -9.57 5.39 -2.91
CA LEU A 21 -8.72 6.26 -3.72
C LEU A 21 -7.34 5.63 -4.01
N CYS A 22 -6.74 4.97 -3.01
CA CYS A 22 -5.49 4.23 -3.21
C CYS A 22 -5.59 3.13 -4.28
N PHE A 23 -6.73 2.44 -4.35
CA PHE A 23 -6.99 1.42 -5.37
C PHE A 23 -7.12 2.06 -6.75
N ALA A 24 -7.93 3.10 -6.87
CA ALA A 24 -8.19 3.79 -8.14
C ALA A 24 -6.93 4.47 -8.72
N ASN A 25 -6.04 4.95 -7.86
CA ASN A 25 -4.84 5.68 -8.25
C ASN A 25 -3.58 4.81 -8.36
N CYS A 26 -3.65 3.50 -8.14
CA CYS A 26 -2.47 2.65 -8.26
C CYS A 26 -2.13 2.39 -9.73
N PRO A 27 -1.00 2.94 -10.28
CA PRO A 27 -0.68 2.78 -11.70
C PRO A 27 -0.31 1.34 -12.07
N GLU A 28 0.11 0.53 -11.09
CA GLU A 28 0.53 -0.86 -11.27
C GLU A 28 -0.62 -1.87 -11.07
N GLY A 29 -1.81 -1.41 -10.65
CA GLY A 29 -2.90 -2.31 -10.26
C GLY A 29 -2.52 -3.25 -9.10
N ALA A 30 -1.60 -2.82 -8.22
CA ALA A 30 -1.04 -3.63 -7.14
C ALA A 30 -1.92 -3.66 -5.88
N ILE A 31 -3.12 -3.09 -5.91
CA ILE A 31 -4.03 -3.00 -4.77
C ILE A 31 -5.32 -3.72 -5.13
N THR A 32 -5.85 -4.53 -4.21
CA THR A 32 -7.17 -5.16 -4.30
C THR A 32 -8.04 -4.71 -3.13
N ILE A 33 -9.36 -4.90 -3.24
CA ILE A 33 -10.31 -4.64 -2.15
C ILE A 33 -10.69 -5.97 -1.51
N LYS A 34 -10.45 -6.10 -0.21
CA LYS A 34 -10.84 -7.26 0.59
C LYS A 34 -12.35 -7.28 0.85
N PRO A 35 -12.93 -8.43 1.30
CA PRO A 35 -14.35 -8.51 1.65
C PRO A 35 -14.81 -7.52 2.74
N ASP A 36 -13.89 -7.05 3.60
CA ASP A 36 -14.15 -6.03 4.63
C ASP A 36 -14.16 -4.58 4.08
N GLY A 37 -14.03 -4.42 2.76
CA GLY A 37 -13.99 -3.12 2.09
C GLY A 37 -12.66 -2.37 2.27
N LYS A 38 -11.63 -2.97 2.88
CA LYS A 38 -10.31 -2.36 3.05
C LYS A 38 -9.35 -2.77 1.91
N PRO A 39 -8.41 -1.90 1.53
CA PRO A 39 -7.42 -2.25 0.52
C PRO A 39 -6.42 -3.30 1.04
N ALA A 40 -5.88 -4.11 0.13
CA ALA A 40 -4.74 -4.98 0.35
C ALA A 40 -3.69 -4.75 -0.75
N ILE A 41 -2.43 -4.57 -0.36
CA ILE A 41 -1.32 -4.32 -1.28
C ILE A 41 -0.65 -5.65 -1.64
N TYR A 42 -0.61 -5.98 -2.93
CA TYR A 42 0.20 -7.07 -3.45
C TYR A 42 1.64 -6.59 -3.69
N TYR A 43 2.48 -6.70 -2.65
CA TYR A 43 3.86 -6.21 -2.68
C TYR A 43 4.74 -6.76 -3.83
N PRO A 44 4.56 -8.00 -4.33
CA PRO A 44 5.31 -8.45 -5.50
C PRO A 44 5.07 -7.62 -6.78
N HIS A 45 3.91 -6.99 -6.95
CA HIS A 45 3.62 -6.06 -8.06
C HIS A 45 3.79 -4.58 -7.70
N CYS A 46 3.72 -4.23 -6.41
CA CYS A 46 3.94 -2.85 -5.99
C CYS A 46 5.32 -2.38 -6.43
N LYS A 47 5.48 -1.18 -7.01
CA LYS A 47 6.81 -0.62 -7.34
C LYS A 47 7.29 0.47 -6.37
N GLY A 48 6.50 0.76 -5.33
CA GLY A 48 6.86 1.75 -4.32
C GLY A 48 6.83 3.19 -4.83
N CYS A 49 5.92 3.52 -5.77
CA CYS A 49 5.71 4.90 -6.25
C CYS A 49 5.10 5.83 -5.20
N LEU A 50 4.36 5.27 -4.24
CA LEU A 50 3.72 5.98 -3.12
C LEU A 50 2.53 6.87 -3.49
N ASP A 51 1.99 6.81 -4.71
CA ASP A 51 0.76 7.55 -5.08
C ASP A 51 -0.41 7.25 -4.13
N CYS A 52 -0.53 5.99 -3.71
CA CYS A 52 -1.54 5.56 -2.73
C CYS A 52 -1.41 6.22 -1.35
N VAL A 53 -0.22 6.70 -0.98
CA VAL A 53 0.03 7.49 0.23
C VAL A 53 -0.41 8.92 -0.01
N GLU A 54 0.02 9.53 -1.11
CA GLU A 54 -0.31 10.92 -1.47
C GLU A 54 -1.82 11.17 -1.56
N VAL A 55 -2.58 10.22 -2.13
CA VAL A 55 -4.03 10.39 -2.30
C VAL A 55 -4.85 9.98 -1.08
N CYS A 56 -4.23 9.48 -0.01
CA CYS A 56 -4.98 8.97 1.14
C CYS A 56 -5.49 10.13 2.01
N PRO A 57 -6.81 10.39 2.10
CA PRO A 57 -7.33 11.55 2.81
C PRO A 57 -7.36 11.38 4.34
N THR A 58 -7.05 10.18 4.83
CA THR A 58 -7.08 9.85 6.27
C THR A 58 -5.71 9.48 6.82
N ASP A 59 -4.65 9.66 6.03
CA ASP A 59 -3.27 9.25 6.37
C ASP A 59 -3.15 7.77 6.77
N ALA A 60 -4.11 6.93 6.34
CA ALA A 60 -4.11 5.51 6.62
C ALA A 60 -3.00 4.76 5.86
N MET A 61 -2.45 5.33 4.79
CA MET A 61 -1.31 4.78 4.06
C MET A 61 -0.05 5.55 4.47
N THR A 62 0.97 4.84 4.94
CA THR A 62 2.24 5.42 5.39
C THR A 62 3.42 4.80 4.66
N VAL A 63 4.59 5.45 4.70
CA VAL A 63 5.80 4.98 4.02
C VAL A 63 6.69 4.22 5.01
N GLN A 64 7.18 3.04 4.61
CA GLN A 64 8.21 2.29 5.35
C GLN A 64 9.37 1.90 4.44
N ARG A 65 10.57 1.72 5.00
CA ARG A 65 11.71 1.18 4.26
C ARG A 65 11.51 -0.31 4.00
N GLU A 66 11.79 -0.78 2.79
CA GLU A 66 11.60 -2.20 2.41
C GLU A 66 12.42 -3.15 3.31
N THR A 67 13.61 -2.72 3.75
CA THR A 67 14.47 -3.54 4.63
C THR A 67 13.90 -3.73 6.03
N GLU A 68 13.06 -2.81 6.52
CA GLU A 68 12.42 -2.86 7.85
C GLU A 68 11.18 -3.77 7.85
N ALA A 69 10.72 -4.17 6.66
CA ALA A 69 9.55 -4.98 6.44
C ALA A 69 9.82 -6.47 6.24
N ALA A 70 11.07 -6.81 5.91
CA ALA A 70 11.48 -8.13 5.47
C ALA A 70 11.60 -9.17 6.61
N THR A 71 11.10 -8.87 7.81
CA THR A 71 11.27 -9.73 9.00
C THR A 71 10.17 -10.76 9.21
N ASN A 72 9.14 -10.84 8.35
CA ASN A 72 8.12 -11.89 8.48
C ASN A 72 7.95 -12.61 7.14
N GLY A 73 8.85 -13.57 6.90
CA GLY A 73 8.69 -14.67 5.95
C GLY A 73 8.23 -15.93 6.68
#